data_AF-A0A1B3TNA2-F1
#
_entry.id   AF-A0A1B3TNA2-F1
#
_cell.length_a   1.000
_cell.length_b   1.000
_cell.length_c   1.000
_cell.angle_alpha   90.00
_cell.angle_beta   90.00
_cell.angle_gamma   90.00
#
_symmetry.space_group_name_H-M   'P 1'
#
loop_
_entity.id
_entity.type
_entity.pdbx_description
1 polymer ?
#
loop_
_entity_poly.entity_id
_entity_poly.type
_entity_poly.pdbx_seq_one_letter_code
_entity_poly.pdbx_strand_id
1 'polypeptide(L)'
;QGEVIEQSFGEERLCFRTLQRFTAAALEHGMRPPISAKPEWRAILDEIAVVATEEYRSIVFKEPRFVEYFRLATPELEYGRMNIGSRPSKRKPSGGIESLRAIPWIFAWTQTRFHFPVWLGFGAAFKHILQKDIRNLHVLKEMYNEWPFFRVTLDLLEMVFA
;
A
#
# COMPACT_ATOMS: atom_id res chain seq x y z
N GLN A 1 7.14 11.38 5.04
CA GLN A 1 5.97 12.11 4.49
C GLN A 1 5.55 13.19 5.49
N GLY A 2 4.74 14.18 5.10
CA GLY A 2 4.40 15.30 5.99
C GLY A 2 3.60 14.85 7.21
N GLU A 3 2.71 13.88 7.02
CA GLU A 3 1.84 13.28 8.04
C GLU A 3 2.58 12.53 9.16
N VAL A 4 3.86 12.20 8.97
CA VAL A 4 4.69 11.52 9.99
C VAL A 4 5.80 12.40 10.56
N ILE A 5 5.89 13.67 10.14
CA ILE A 5 7.01 14.55 10.52
C ILE A 5 7.01 14.82 12.02
N GLU A 6 5.84 15.14 12.58
CA GLU A 6 5.67 15.46 13.99
C GLU A 6 5.96 14.23 14.86
N GLN A 7 5.42 13.06 14.50
CA GLN A 7 5.71 11.82 15.20
C GLN A 7 7.21 11.46 15.20
N SER A 8 7.90 11.78 14.10
CA SER A 8 9.29 11.39 13.91
C SER A 8 10.28 12.36 14.57
N PHE A 9 9.96 13.66 14.61
CA PHE A 9 10.91 14.72 14.94
C PHE A 9 10.37 15.82 15.88
N GLY A 10 9.09 15.80 16.23
CA GLY A 10 8.44 16.84 17.07
C GLY A 10 8.83 16.80 18.54
N GLU A 11 9.32 15.66 19.03
CA GLU A 11 9.82 15.48 20.40
C GLU A 11 11.28 15.03 20.40
N GLU A 12 12.08 15.55 21.33
CA GLU A 12 13.54 15.40 21.34
C GLU A 12 13.99 13.92 21.39
N ARG A 13 13.40 13.12 22.27
CA ARG A 13 13.77 11.69 22.41
C ARG A 13 13.32 10.87 21.20
N LEU A 14 12.13 11.15 20.66
CA LEU A 14 11.63 10.50 19.44
C LEU A 14 12.49 10.88 18.23
N CYS A 15 12.88 12.14 18.11
CA CYS A 15 13.81 12.63 17.09
C CYS A 15 15.13 11.85 17.13
N PHE A 16 15.75 11.75 18.32
CA PHE A 16 16.98 10.97 18.49
C PHE A 16 16.80 9.50 18.07
N ARG A 17 15.71 8.85 18.51
CA ARG A 17 15.40 7.45 18.15
C ARG A 17 15.13 7.26 16.65
N THR A 18 14.54 8.25 16.00
CA THR A 18 14.35 8.27 14.54
C THR A 18 15.69 8.29 13.84
N LEU A 19 16.60 9.19 14.20
CA LEU A 19 17.93 9.25 13.60
C LEU A 19 18.72 7.96 13.87
N GLN A 20 18.69 7.47 15.11
CA GLN A 20 19.37 6.25 15.52
C GLN A 20 18.94 5.04 14.67
N ARG A 21 17.62 4.83 14.48
CA ARG A 21 17.13 3.65 13.74
C ARG A 21 17.51 3.71 12.26
N PHE A 22 17.46 4.88 11.63
CA PHE A 22 17.86 5.04 10.23
C PHE A 22 19.35 4.74 10.03
N THR A 23 20.21 5.28 10.90
CA THR A 23 21.66 5.03 10.85
C THR A 23 21.98 3.55 11.07
N ALA A 24 21.40 2.94 12.10
CA ALA A 24 21.66 1.54 12.44
C ALA A 24 21.19 0.59 11.33
N ALA A 25 19.97 0.75 10.82
CA ALA A 25 19.42 -0.14 9.79
C ALA A 25 20.17 -0.05 8.46
N ALA A 26 20.56 1.16 8.03
CA ALA A 26 21.33 1.35 6.81
C ALA A 26 22.72 0.70 6.91
N LEU A 27 23.40 0.87 8.05
CA LEU A 27 24.69 0.26 8.31
C LEU A 27 24.60 -1.27 8.37
N GLU A 28 23.63 -1.80 9.12
CA GLU A 28 23.44 -3.25 9.25
C GLU A 28 23.14 -3.89 7.90
N HIS A 29 22.25 -3.32 7.08
CA HIS A 29 21.92 -3.87 5.77
C HIS A 29 23.15 -3.99 4.86
N GLY A 30 24.09 -3.04 4.92
CA GLY A 30 25.32 -3.07 4.13
C GLY A 30 26.30 -4.19 4.54
N MET A 31 26.24 -4.64 5.80
CA MET A 31 27.13 -5.68 6.35
C MET A 31 26.44 -7.05 6.47
N ARG A 32 25.12 -7.06 6.61
CA ARG A 32 24.26 -8.22 6.84
C ARG A 32 23.02 -8.12 5.95
N PRO A 33 23.15 -8.44 4.66
CA PRO A 33 22.01 -8.40 3.74
C PRO A 33 20.95 -9.43 4.16
N PRO A 34 19.66 -9.17 3.87
CA PRO A 34 18.60 -10.12 4.15
C PRO A 34 18.75 -11.39 3.31
N ILE A 35 18.05 -12.46 3.72
CA ILE A 35 18.00 -13.68 2.92
C ILE A 35 17.44 -13.42 1.52
N SER A 36 18.01 -14.11 0.54
CA SER A 36 17.45 -14.11 -0.82
C SER A 36 16.16 -14.90 -0.86
N ALA A 37 15.19 -14.44 -1.64
CA ALA A 37 13.95 -15.16 -1.84
C ALA A 37 14.19 -16.51 -2.52
N LYS A 38 13.60 -17.58 -1.98
CA LYS A 38 13.62 -18.92 -2.58
C LYS A 38 12.88 -18.89 -3.93
N PRO A 39 13.24 -19.73 -4.92
CA PRO A 39 12.59 -19.75 -6.23
C PRO A 39 11.05 -19.89 -6.16
N GLU A 40 10.55 -20.72 -5.26
CA GLU A 40 9.12 -20.93 -5.01
C GLU A 40 8.43 -19.68 -4.46
N TRP A 41 9.10 -18.89 -3.62
CA TRP A 41 8.55 -17.62 -3.11
C TRP A 41 8.42 -16.57 -4.22
N ARG A 42 9.40 -16.52 -5.13
CA ARG A 42 9.34 -15.66 -6.32
C ARG A 42 8.20 -16.07 -7.24
N ALA A 43 8.08 -17.36 -7.53
CA ALA A 43 7.02 -17.90 -8.38
C ALA A 43 5.61 -17.61 -7.81
N ILE A 44 5.42 -17.73 -6.49
CA ILE A 44 4.16 -17.34 -5.82
C ILE A 44 3.91 -15.84 -5.98
N LEU A 45 4.91 -14.98 -5.77
CA LEU A 45 4.73 -13.54 -5.91
C LEU A 45 4.46 -13.10 -7.35
N ASP A 46 5.08 -13.73 -8.35
CA ASP A 46 4.81 -13.46 -9.76
C ASP A 46 3.33 -13.72 -10.09
N GLU A 47 2.76 -14.81 -9.56
CA GLU A 47 1.35 -15.13 -9.72
C GLU A 47 0.42 -14.18 -8.93
N ILE A 48 0.78 -13.85 -7.68
CA ILE A 48 0.06 -12.86 -6.86
C ILE A 48 -0.01 -11.52 -7.60
N ALA A 49 1.09 -11.08 -8.19
CA ALA A 49 1.17 -9.78 -8.87
C ALA A 49 0.21 -9.70 -10.07
N VAL A 50 0.09 -10.77 -10.86
CA VAL A 50 -0.84 -10.82 -12.01
C VAL A 50 -2.29 -10.72 -11.53
N VAL A 51 -2.70 -11.58 -10.59
CA VAL A 51 -4.10 -11.64 -10.11
C VAL A 51 -4.48 -10.37 -9.36
N ALA A 52 -3.62 -9.87 -8.47
CA ALA A 52 -3.88 -8.63 -7.72
C ALA A 52 -4.02 -7.43 -8.65
N THR A 53 -3.17 -7.34 -9.69
CA THR A 53 -3.23 -6.25 -10.67
C THR A 53 -4.51 -6.33 -11.50
N GLU A 54 -4.91 -7.53 -11.92
CA GLU A 54 -6.14 -7.72 -12.68
C GLU A 54 -7.37 -7.31 -11.86
N GLU A 55 -7.49 -7.81 -10.63
CA GLU A 55 -8.58 -7.47 -9.70
C GLU A 55 -8.63 -5.96 -9.47
N TYR A 56 -7.49 -5.34 -9.11
CA TYR A 56 -7.40 -3.90 -8.90
C TYR A 56 -7.86 -3.12 -10.14
N ARG A 57 -7.36 -3.49 -11.32
CA ARG A 57 -7.69 -2.76 -12.56
C ARG A 57 -9.13 -3.00 -12.99
N SER A 58 -9.70 -4.16 -12.71
CA SER A 58 -11.10 -4.46 -13.02
C SER A 58 -12.04 -3.49 -12.31
N ILE A 59 -11.77 -3.16 -11.05
CA ILE A 59 -12.58 -2.22 -10.28
C ILE A 59 -12.21 -0.78 -10.60
N VAL A 60 -10.93 -0.43 -10.60
CA VAL A 60 -10.50 0.98 -10.66
C VAL A 60 -10.61 1.57 -12.07
N PHE A 61 -10.39 0.76 -13.11
CA PHE A 61 -10.34 1.26 -14.49
C PHE A 61 -11.39 0.65 -15.41
N LYS A 62 -11.85 -0.59 -15.17
CA LYS A 62 -12.82 -1.26 -16.05
C LYS A 62 -14.28 -1.07 -15.61
N GLU A 63 -14.56 -0.91 -14.32
CA GLU A 63 -15.93 -0.66 -13.83
C GLU A 63 -16.40 0.77 -14.16
N PRO A 64 -17.41 0.94 -15.04
CA PRO A 64 -17.80 2.26 -15.54
C PRO A 64 -18.29 3.22 -14.45
N ARG A 65 -18.89 2.69 -13.37
CA ARG A 65 -19.45 3.48 -12.27
C ARG A 65 -18.45 3.80 -11.17
N PHE A 66 -17.21 3.31 -11.26
CA PHE A 66 -16.26 3.44 -10.16
C PHE A 66 -15.91 4.90 -9.85
N VAL A 67 -15.74 5.75 -10.87
CA VAL A 67 -15.45 7.18 -10.67
C VAL A 67 -16.61 7.91 -10.01
N GLU A 68 -17.85 7.56 -10.36
CA GLU A 68 -19.05 8.10 -9.72
C GLU A 68 -19.11 7.69 -8.25
N TYR A 69 -18.97 6.39 -7.96
CA TYR A 69 -18.92 5.85 -6.61
C TYR A 69 -17.83 6.52 -5.78
N PHE A 70 -16.61 6.62 -6.30
CA PHE A 70 -15.48 7.25 -5.61
C PHE A 70 -15.78 8.70 -5.18
N ARG A 71 -16.41 9.49 -6.06
CA ARG A 71 -16.75 10.89 -5.76
C ARG A 71 -17.92 11.03 -4.79
N LEU A 72 -18.84 10.07 -4.75
CA LEU A 72 -19.97 10.07 -3.83
C LEU A 72 -19.60 9.51 -2.46
N ALA A 73 -18.70 8.52 -2.43
CA ALA A 73 -18.32 7.79 -1.23
C ALA A 73 -17.12 8.41 -0.49
N THR A 74 -16.44 9.41 -1.07
CA THR A 74 -15.26 10.04 -0.47
C THR A 74 -15.26 11.56 -0.69
N PRO A 75 -14.56 12.35 0.15
CA PRO A 75 -14.50 13.80 0.01
C PRO A 75 -13.48 14.26 -1.05
N GLU A 76 -13.27 13.51 -2.14
CA GLU A 76 -12.25 13.86 -3.16
C GLU A 76 -12.50 15.23 -3.80
N LEU A 77 -13.76 15.51 -4.12
CA LEU A 77 -14.15 16.75 -4.78
C LEU A 77 -14.03 17.94 -3.82
N GLU A 78 -14.45 17.76 -2.57
CA GLU A 78 -14.36 18.76 -1.51
C GLU A 78 -12.90 19.08 -1.20
N TYR A 79 -12.05 18.07 -1.08
CA TYR A 79 -10.61 18.24 -0.87
C TYR A 79 -9.97 19.11 -1.98
N GLY A 80 -10.35 18.89 -3.25
CA GLY A 80 -9.87 19.70 -4.36
C GLY A 80 -10.38 21.14 -4.40
N ARG A 81 -11.46 21.45 -3.68
CA ARG A 81 -12.06 22.80 -3.58
C ARG A 81 -11.60 23.56 -2.33
N MET A 82 -11.13 22.85 -1.31
CA MET A 82 -10.68 23.44 -0.05
C MET A 82 -9.23 23.94 -0.14
N ASN A 83 -8.89 24.94 0.67
CA ASN A 83 -7.55 25.51 0.77
C ASN A 83 -6.64 24.69 1.71
N ILE A 84 -6.61 23.36 1.52
CA ILE A 84 -5.83 22.42 2.36
C ILE A 84 -4.60 21.92 1.61
N GLY A 85 -4.74 21.65 0.30
CA GLY A 85 -3.65 21.19 -0.55
C GLY A 85 -2.93 22.34 -1.24
N SER A 86 -1.60 22.33 -1.25
CA SER A 86 -0.80 23.32 -2.00
C SER A 86 -0.77 23.07 -3.52
N ARG A 87 -1.28 21.93 -3.98
CA ARG A 87 -1.20 21.46 -5.37
C ARG A 87 -2.58 21.06 -5.88
N PRO A 88 -2.88 21.27 -7.18
CA PRO A 88 -4.11 20.76 -7.79
C PRO A 88 -4.28 19.25 -7.60
N SER A 89 -5.50 18.78 -7.36
CA SER A 89 -5.75 17.33 -7.15
C SER A 89 -5.58 16.50 -8.42
N LYS A 90 -5.78 17.10 -9.61
CA LYS A 90 -5.70 16.42 -10.91
C LYS A 90 -4.65 17.07 -11.83
N ARG A 91 -4.09 16.27 -12.74
CA ARG A 91 -3.24 16.73 -13.85
C ARG A 91 -4.07 17.31 -14.99
N LYS A 92 -5.24 16.74 -15.28
CA LYS A 92 -6.20 17.20 -16.30
C LYS A 92 -7.60 17.25 -15.68
N PRO A 93 -8.35 18.37 -15.74
CA PRO A 93 -9.65 18.50 -15.10
C PRO A 93 -10.71 17.51 -15.59
N SER A 94 -10.65 17.12 -16.87
CA SER A 94 -11.62 16.22 -17.52
C SER A 94 -11.25 14.73 -17.45
N GLY A 95 -10.14 14.37 -16.80
CA GLY A 95 -9.68 12.97 -16.77
C GLY A 95 -10.38 12.12 -15.72
N GLY A 96 -10.37 10.80 -15.93
CA GLY A 96 -10.73 9.81 -14.92
C GLY A 96 -9.67 9.68 -13.82
N ILE A 97 -9.65 8.53 -13.14
CA ILE A 97 -8.68 8.24 -12.05
C ILE A 97 -7.22 8.38 -12.50
N GLU A 98 -6.91 8.07 -13.76
CA GLU A 98 -5.57 8.26 -14.33
C GLU A 98 -5.05 9.69 -14.26
N SER A 99 -5.96 10.68 -14.17
CA SER A 99 -5.58 12.08 -14.01
C SER A 99 -5.41 12.51 -12.55
N LEU A 100 -5.88 11.71 -11.59
CA LEU A 100 -5.80 11.97 -10.16
C LEU A 100 -4.37 11.74 -9.67
N ARG A 101 -3.89 12.62 -8.78
CA ARG A 101 -2.57 12.44 -8.15
C ARG A 101 -2.66 11.45 -6.98
N ALA A 102 -1.53 10.80 -6.67
CA ALA A 102 -1.46 9.80 -5.61
C ALA A 102 -1.88 10.33 -4.22
N ILE A 103 -1.52 11.57 -3.86
CA ILE A 103 -1.90 12.15 -2.56
C ILE A 103 -3.44 12.27 -2.45
N PRO A 104 -4.17 12.95 -3.35
CA PRO A 104 -5.63 12.96 -3.34
C PRO A 104 -6.27 11.57 -3.34
N TRP A 105 -5.70 10.62 -4.10
CA TRP A 105 -6.18 9.24 -4.15
C TRP A 105 -6.14 8.57 -2.77
N ILE A 106 -4.99 8.56 -2.11
CA ILE A 106 -4.85 7.94 -0.78
C ILE A 106 -5.61 8.74 0.27
N PHE A 107 -5.54 10.07 0.22
CA PHE A 107 -6.20 10.95 1.18
C PHE A 107 -7.72 10.72 1.23
N ALA A 108 -8.38 10.69 0.08
CA ALA A 108 -9.84 10.58 0.01
C ALA A 108 -10.36 9.29 0.67
N TRP A 109 -9.69 8.15 0.45
CA TRP A 109 -10.05 6.87 1.07
C TRP A 109 -9.62 6.73 2.53
N THR A 110 -8.58 7.45 2.95
CA THR A 110 -8.19 7.55 4.35
C THR A 110 -9.24 8.31 5.16
N GLN A 111 -9.84 9.38 4.60
CA GLN A 111 -10.90 10.13 5.28
C GLN A 111 -12.11 9.27 5.62
N THR A 112 -12.44 8.29 4.78
CA THR A 112 -13.60 7.41 4.98
C THR A 112 -13.27 6.13 5.73
N ARG A 113 -12.02 5.99 6.21
CA ARG A 113 -11.52 4.80 6.93
C ARG A 113 -11.64 3.51 6.13
N PHE A 114 -11.87 3.59 4.82
CA PHE A 114 -12.02 2.42 3.97
C PHE A 114 -10.67 1.94 3.44
N HIS A 115 -9.69 2.85 3.29
CA HIS A 115 -8.30 2.54 2.90
C HIS A 115 -8.15 1.65 1.65
N PHE A 116 -9.17 1.67 0.79
CA PHE A 116 -9.29 0.86 -0.42
C PHE A 116 -8.03 0.74 -1.29
N PRO A 117 -7.25 1.82 -1.53
CA PRO A 117 -6.03 1.74 -2.34
C PRO A 117 -4.91 0.87 -1.78
N VAL A 118 -4.93 0.60 -0.47
CA VAL A 118 -3.82 -0.08 0.21
C VAL A 118 -3.96 -1.59 0.09
N TRP A 119 -5.17 -2.12 0.19
CA TRP A 119 -5.41 -3.56 0.31
C TRP A 119 -6.08 -4.19 -0.92
N LEU A 120 -6.64 -3.40 -1.84
CA LEU A 120 -7.36 -3.96 -2.98
C LEU A 120 -6.44 -4.85 -3.85
N GLY A 121 -6.93 -6.04 -4.18
CA GLY A 121 -6.21 -7.05 -4.96
C GLY A 121 -5.59 -8.17 -4.13
N PHE A 122 -5.20 -7.90 -2.88
CA PHE A 122 -4.58 -8.93 -2.01
C PHE A 122 -5.53 -10.09 -1.71
N GLY A 123 -6.80 -9.79 -1.40
CA GLY A 123 -7.79 -10.83 -1.10
C GLY A 123 -8.01 -11.81 -2.25
N ALA A 124 -8.16 -11.30 -3.47
CA ALA A 124 -8.30 -12.13 -4.67
C ALA A 124 -7.04 -12.95 -4.95
N ALA A 125 -5.86 -12.33 -4.85
CA ALA A 125 -4.60 -13.01 -5.08
C ALA A 125 -4.32 -14.13 -4.06
N PHE A 126 -4.53 -13.89 -2.76
CA PHE A 126 -4.36 -14.93 -1.75
C PHE A 126 -5.38 -16.06 -1.90
N LYS A 127 -6.64 -15.72 -2.20
CA LYS A 127 -7.66 -16.74 -2.48
C LYS A 127 -7.26 -17.61 -3.66
N HIS A 128 -6.78 -17.03 -4.75
CA HIS A 128 -6.30 -17.75 -5.93
C HIS A 128 -5.15 -18.72 -5.60
N ILE A 129 -4.13 -18.24 -4.89
CA ILE A 129 -2.98 -19.06 -4.48
C ILE A 129 -3.40 -20.24 -3.58
N LEU A 130 -4.32 -20.01 -2.64
CA LEU A 130 -4.82 -21.05 -1.73
C LEU A 130 -5.72 -22.07 -2.42
N GLN A 131 -6.49 -21.65 -3.42
CA GLN A 131 -7.35 -22.55 -4.21
C GLN A 131 -6.54 -23.43 -5.17
N LYS A 132 -5.39 -22.93 -5.65
CA LYS A 132 -4.49 -23.69 -6.53
C LYS A 132 -3.80 -24.84 -5.81
N ASP A 133 -3.35 -24.61 -4.58
CA ASP A 133 -2.80 -25.65 -3.70
C ASP A 133 -2.90 -25.22 -2.23
N ILE A 134 -3.57 -26.02 -1.41
CA ILE A 134 -3.74 -25.73 0.02
C ILE A 134 -2.39 -25.67 0.77
N ARG A 135 -1.35 -26.35 0.26
CA ARG A 135 0.02 -26.31 0.81
C ARG A 135 0.64 -24.93 0.69
N ASN A 136 0.18 -24.09 -0.24
CA ASN A 136 0.66 -22.72 -0.38
C ASN A 136 0.38 -21.88 0.87
N LEU A 137 -0.58 -22.25 1.72
CA LEU A 137 -0.77 -21.59 3.01
C LEU A 137 0.48 -21.72 3.88
N HIS A 138 1.15 -22.87 3.87
CA HIS A 138 2.37 -23.08 4.61
C HIS A 138 3.49 -22.22 4.05
N VAL A 139 3.62 -22.17 2.72
CA VAL A 139 4.64 -21.35 2.04
C VAL A 139 4.42 -19.85 2.32
N LEU A 140 3.18 -19.36 2.30
CA LEU A 140 2.89 -17.95 2.63
C LEU A 140 3.23 -17.62 4.10
N LYS A 141 2.96 -18.54 5.04
CA LYS A 141 3.36 -18.40 6.44
C LYS A 141 4.87 -18.41 6.60
N GLU A 142 5.56 -19.28 5.87
CA GLU A 142 7.02 -19.33 5.83
C GLU A 142 7.61 -18.03 5.26
N MET A 143 7.09 -17.52 4.15
CA MET A 143 7.46 -16.22 3.59
C MET A 143 7.29 -15.10 4.61
N TYR A 144 6.18 -15.06 5.35
CA TYR A 144 5.97 -14.06 6.39
C TYR A 144 6.99 -14.18 7.54
N ASN A 145 7.30 -15.41 7.93
CA ASN A 145 8.19 -15.66 9.06
C ASN A 145 9.67 -15.44 8.72
N GLU A 146 10.09 -15.85 7.52
CA GLU A 146 11.49 -15.92 7.14
C GLU A 146 11.92 -14.78 6.21
N TRP A 147 11.02 -14.20 5.42
CA TRP A 147 11.38 -13.22 4.40
C TRP A 147 10.99 -11.78 4.80
N PRO A 148 11.98 -10.93 5.18
CA PRO A 148 11.69 -9.58 5.68
C PRO A 148 10.86 -8.71 4.73
N PHE A 149 11.07 -8.84 3.42
CA PHE A 149 10.30 -8.11 2.41
C PHE A 149 8.79 -8.43 2.47
N PHE A 150 8.44 -9.71 2.54
CA PHE A 150 7.05 -10.13 2.59
C PHE A 150 6.42 -9.79 3.94
N ARG A 151 7.18 -9.94 5.03
CA ARG A 151 6.78 -9.55 6.38
C ARG A 151 6.35 -8.07 6.45
N VAL A 152 7.25 -7.14 6.12
CA VAL A 152 6.94 -5.70 6.25
C VAL A 152 5.83 -5.25 5.29
N THR A 153 5.64 -5.95 4.16
CA THR A 153 4.53 -5.71 3.25
C THR A 153 3.20 -6.04 3.92
N LEU A 154 3.10 -7.19 4.59
CA LEU A 154 1.89 -7.59 5.32
C LEU A 154 1.68 -6.79 6.61
N ASP A 155 2.74 -6.48 7.35
CA ASP A 155 2.65 -5.65 8.57
C ASP A 155 2.05 -4.27 8.24
N LEU A 156 2.36 -3.71 7.07
CA LEU A 156 1.77 -2.45 6.60
C LEU A 156 0.27 -2.60 6.27
N LEU A 157 -0.15 -3.72 5.68
CA LEU A 157 -1.57 -3.99 5.45
C LEU A 157 -2.31 -4.16 6.77
N GLU A 158 -1.75 -4.92 7.71
CA GLU A 158 -2.31 -5.16 9.04
C GLU A 158 -2.49 -3.85 9.81
N MET A 159 -1.48 -2.98 9.82
CA MET A 159 -1.55 -1.66 10.44
C MET A 159 -2.67 -0.80 9.85
N VAL A 160 -2.91 -0.87 8.55
CA VAL A 160 -3.98 -0.10 7.89
C VAL A 160 -5.38 -0.68 8.15
N PHE A 161 -5.48 -1.97 8.48
CA PHE A 161 -6.73 -2.58 8.92
C PHE A 161 -7.08 -2.30 10.39
N ALA A 162 -6.09 -1.95 11.24
CA ALA A 162 -6.26 -1.64 12.66
C ALA A 162 -6.94 -0.28 12.91
#